data_AF-A0A091AJ64-F1
#
_entry.id   AF-A0A091AJ64-F1
#
_cell.length_a   1.000
_cell.length_b   1.000
_cell.length_c   1.000
_cell.angle_alpha   90.00
_cell.angle_beta   90.00
_cell.angle_gamma   90.00
#
_symmetry.space_group_name_H-M   'P 1'
#
loop_
_entity.id
_entity.type
_entity.pdbx_description
1 polymer ?
#
loop_
_entity_poly.entity_id
_entity_poly.type
_entity_poly.pdbx_seq_one_letter_code
_entity_poly.pdbx_strand_id
1 'polypeptide(L)'
;MVKPKNRYTQIIESIFAQKYKKGAKEVLFERDDLVQTAEKLGISLPKNLGDVLYSFRYRVCLPETIKKYAPEGLEWVIRPIGKAKYKFSLSSMPRIIPNELLAETKIPDATPGIILRYALNDEQALLAIIRYNRLVDIFTGVTCYSLQNHLRTTVPEMGQIETDEIYVGVDQRGAQYVFPVQAKGGSDQLGIVQIEQDFALCGRKFASLICRPIAAQFIKDNCIALFAFEENEKGIAVSAEKHYHLVDSEEMTDDDLKTYRERSF
;
A
#
# COMPACT_ATOMS: atom_id res chain seq x y z
N MET A 1 -18.73 -26.37 -15.22
CA MET A 1 -19.30 -25.10 -15.72
C MET A 1 -18.30 -23.98 -15.47
N VAL A 2 -17.83 -23.31 -16.51
CA VAL A 2 -16.90 -22.17 -16.38
C VAL A 2 -17.67 -21.02 -15.73
N LYS A 3 -17.24 -20.53 -14.56
CA LYS A 3 -17.86 -19.35 -13.93
C LYS A 3 -17.84 -18.18 -14.93
N PRO A 4 -18.94 -17.44 -15.11
CA PRO A 4 -18.94 -16.28 -16.00
C PRO A 4 -17.85 -15.30 -15.58
N LYS A 5 -17.01 -14.87 -16.53
CA LYS A 5 -15.91 -13.93 -16.27
C LYS A 5 -16.45 -12.65 -15.63
N ASN A 6 -15.78 -12.17 -14.57
CA ASN A 6 -16.13 -10.91 -13.92
C ASN A 6 -16.19 -9.77 -14.95
N ARG A 7 -17.24 -8.94 -14.90
CA ARG A 7 -17.44 -7.77 -15.77
C ARG A 7 -16.21 -6.87 -15.81
N TYR A 8 -15.56 -6.66 -14.66
CA TYR A 8 -14.38 -5.80 -14.55
C TYR A 8 -13.20 -6.38 -15.34
N THR A 9 -13.02 -7.71 -15.27
CA THR A 9 -12.00 -8.44 -16.03
C THR A 9 -12.21 -8.27 -17.52
N GLN A 10 -13.43 -8.47 -18.02
CA GLN A 10 -13.71 -8.38 -19.46
C GLN A 10 -13.40 -6.99 -20.03
N ILE A 11 -13.73 -5.93 -19.30
CA ILE A 11 -13.46 -4.55 -19.71
C ILE A 11 -11.94 -4.31 -19.81
N ILE A 12 -11.18 -4.65 -18.75
CA ILE A 12 -9.74 -4.40 -18.71
C ILE A 12 -8.96 -5.27 -19.71
N GLU A 13 -9.35 -6.54 -19.90
CA GLU A 13 -8.78 -7.40 -20.94
C GLU A 13 -8.96 -6.79 -22.32
N SER A 14 -10.15 -6.29 -22.63
CA SER A 14 -10.47 -5.73 -23.95
C SER A 14 -9.73 -4.42 -24.21
N ILE A 15 -9.63 -3.52 -23.22
CA ILE A 15 -8.86 -2.28 -23.36
C ILE A 15 -7.38 -2.59 -23.60
N PHE A 16 -6.80 -3.49 -22.80
CA PHE A 16 -5.39 -3.86 -22.97
C PHE A 16 -5.16 -4.49 -24.35
N ALA A 17 -5.99 -5.43 -24.77
CA ALA A 17 -5.86 -6.09 -26.06
C ALA A 17 -5.98 -5.14 -27.26
N GLN A 18 -6.83 -4.11 -27.16
CA GLN A 18 -7.01 -3.11 -28.21
C GLN A 18 -5.82 -2.14 -28.32
N LYS A 19 -5.19 -1.80 -27.20
CA LYS A 19 -4.17 -0.74 -27.13
C LYS A 19 -2.73 -1.24 -27.05
N TYR A 20 -2.52 -2.48 -26.60
CA TYR A 20 -1.19 -3.05 -26.46
C TYR A 20 -0.54 -3.29 -27.83
N LYS A 21 0.73 -2.91 -27.93
CA LYS A 21 1.61 -3.24 -29.05
C LYS A 21 2.75 -4.11 -28.55
N LYS A 22 3.15 -5.10 -29.35
CA LYS A 22 4.21 -6.05 -28.97
C LYS A 22 5.48 -5.29 -28.54
N GLY A 23 5.98 -5.58 -27.34
CA GLY A 23 7.18 -4.96 -26.77
C GLY A 23 6.95 -3.62 -26.08
N ALA A 24 5.71 -3.11 -26.04
CA ALA A 24 5.39 -1.92 -25.26
C ALA A 24 5.61 -2.19 -23.76
N LYS A 25 6.24 -1.23 -23.08
CA LYS A 25 6.39 -1.24 -21.62
C LYS A 25 5.27 -0.48 -20.91
N GLU A 26 4.53 0.33 -21.67
CA GLU A 26 3.41 1.12 -21.20
C GLU A 26 2.25 1.07 -22.19
N VAL A 27 1.01 1.06 -21.69
CA VAL A 27 -0.21 1.12 -22.51
C VAL A 27 -1.14 2.17 -21.92
N LEU A 28 -1.33 3.27 -22.65
CA LEU A 28 -2.14 4.40 -22.21
C LEU A 28 -3.63 4.14 -22.43
N PHE A 29 -4.47 4.54 -21.48
CA PHE A 29 -5.92 4.53 -21.62
C PHE A 29 -6.56 5.59 -20.72
N GLU A 30 -7.80 5.94 -21.00
CA GLU A 30 -8.58 6.97 -20.34
C GLU A 30 -9.85 6.37 -19.75
N ARG A 31 -10.51 7.11 -18.85
CA ARG A 31 -11.76 6.67 -18.23
C ARG A 31 -12.84 6.37 -19.28
N ASP A 32 -12.88 7.13 -20.37
CA ASP A 32 -13.86 6.96 -21.44
C ASP A 32 -13.67 5.64 -22.20
N ASP A 33 -12.46 5.06 -22.22
CA ASP A 33 -12.23 3.73 -22.79
C ASP A 33 -12.99 2.65 -22.01
N LEU A 34 -13.18 2.82 -20.69
CA LEU A 34 -14.00 1.91 -19.88
C LEU A 34 -15.45 1.94 -20.31
N VAL A 35 -15.97 3.14 -20.62
CA VAL A 35 -17.35 3.36 -21.05
C VAL A 35 -17.58 2.73 -22.42
N GLN A 36 -16.76 3.13 -23.41
CA GLN A 36 -16.85 2.63 -24.77
C GLN A 36 -16.69 1.11 -24.86
N THR A 37 -15.79 0.55 -24.05
CA THR A 37 -15.57 -0.91 -24.00
C THR A 37 -16.77 -1.63 -23.39
N ALA A 38 -17.36 -1.12 -22.31
CA ALA A 38 -18.53 -1.72 -21.71
C ALA A 38 -19.73 -1.72 -22.66
N GLU A 39 -19.97 -0.60 -23.36
CA GLU A 39 -21.02 -0.49 -24.38
C GLU A 39 -20.81 -1.49 -25.52
N LYS A 40 -19.59 -1.56 -26.08
CA LYS A 40 -19.23 -2.49 -27.15
C LYS A 40 -19.40 -3.96 -26.75
N LEU A 41 -19.18 -4.29 -25.48
CA LEU A 41 -19.34 -5.64 -24.95
C LEU A 41 -20.77 -5.94 -24.46
N GLY A 42 -21.69 -4.97 -24.50
CA GLY A 42 -23.04 -5.12 -23.95
C GLY A 42 -23.06 -5.33 -22.44
N ILE A 43 -22.02 -4.87 -21.72
CA ILE A 43 -21.89 -5.00 -20.27
C ILE A 43 -22.56 -3.79 -19.61
N SER A 44 -23.48 -4.05 -18.68
CA SER A 44 -24.02 -2.99 -17.83
C SER A 44 -22.89 -2.29 -17.07
N LEU A 45 -22.76 -0.99 -17.29
CA LEU A 45 -21.75 -0.14 -16.66
C LEU A 45 -21.82 -0.27 -15.13
N PRO A 46 -20.67 -0.43 -14.44
CA PRO A 46 -20.61 -0.31 -13.00
C PRO A 46 -21.07 1.08 -12.55
N LYS A 47 -21.81 1.15 -11.44
CA LYS A 47 -22.27 2.45 -10.88
C LYS A 47 -21.11 3.40 -10.57
N ASN A 48 -19.96 2.84 -10.19
CA ASN A 48 -18.72 3.58 -10.03
C ASN A 48 -17.62 2.96 -10.90
N LEU A 49 -17.27 3.63 -12.00
CA LEU A 49 -16.18 3.19 -12.90
C LEU A 49 -14.81 3.17 -12.19
N GLY A 50 -14.66 3.95 -11.12
CA GLY A 50 -13.45 3.92 -10.30
C GLY A 50 -13.21 2.53 -9.67
N ASP A 51 -14.27 1.78 -9.37
CA ASP A 51 -14.17 0.46 -8.73
C ASP A 51 -13.45 -0.56 -9.61
N VAL A 52 -13.55 -0.42 -10.94
CA VAL A 52 -12.85 -1.30 -11.89
C VAL A 52 -11.34 -1.18 -11.67
N LEU A 53 -10.84 0.05 -11.66
CA LEU A 53 -9.41 0.34 -11.51
C LEU A 53 -8.95 0.06 -10.07
N TYR A 54 -9.76 0.44 -9.09
CA TYR A 54 -9.50 0.15 -7.67
C TYR A 54 -9.31 -1.36 -7.44
N SER A 55 -10.20 -2.18 -8.00
CA SER A 55 -10.12 -3.64 -7.86
C SER A 55 -8.78 -4.20 -8.36
N PHE A 56 -8.33 -3.82 -9.55
CA PHE A 56 -7.08 -4.36 -10.13
C PHE A 56 -5.81 -3.74 -9.55
N ARG A 57 -5.91 -2.57 -8.89
CA ARG A 57 -4.78 -1.97 -8.19
C ARG A 57 -4.52 -2.60 -6.83
N TYR A 58 -5.57 -2.98 -6.11
CA TYR A 58 -5.45 -3.28 -4.68
C TYR A 58 -6.02 -4.64 -4.24
N ARG A 59 -6.95 -5.22 -4.99
CA ARG A 59 -7.68 -6.43 -4.54
C ARG A 59 -7.43 -7.68 -5.35
N VAL A 60 -7.36 -7.56 -6.68
CA VAL A 60 -7.28 -8.71 -7.58
C VAL A 60 -6.12 -8.56 -8.55
N CYS A 61 -5.49 -9.68 -8.89
CA CYS A 61 -4.46 -9.71 -9.92
C CYS A 61 -5.05 -9.32 -11.29
N LEU A 62 -4.22 -8.75 -12.15
CA LEU A 62 -4.59 -8.62 -13.56
C LEU A 62 -4.82 -10.00 -14.18
N PRO A 63 -5.72 -10.12 -15.17
CA PRO A 63 -6.01 -11.39 -15.83
C PRO A 63 -4.78 -12.00 -16.53
N GLU A 64 -4.72 -13.33 -16.61
CA GLU A 64 -3.62 -14.06 -17.27
C GLU A 64 -3.42 -13.65 -18.74
N THR A 65 -4.49 -13.22 -19.41
CA THR A 65 -4.44 -12.70 -20.77
C THR A 65 -3.63 -11.41 -20.91
N ILE A 66 -3.49 -10.63 -19.84
CA ILE A 66 -2.63 -9.44 -19.76
C ILE A 66 -1.24 -9.83 -19.25
N LYS A 67 -1.19 -10.58 -18.14
CA LYS A 67 0.07 -10.98 -17.49
C LYS A 67 1.05 -11.67 -18.42
N LYS A 68 0.57 -12.52 -19.35
CA LYS A 68 1.42 -13.23 -20.32
C LYS A 68 2.26 -12.33 -21.24
N TYR A 69 1.93 -11.03 -21.32
CA TYR A 69 2.70 -10.05 -22.10
C TYR A 69 3.79 -9.36 -21.28
N ALA A 70 3.88 -9.62 -19.97
CA ALA A 70 4.98 -9.14 -19.15
C ALA A 70 6.24 -10.03 -19.35
N PRO A 71 7.43 -9.44 -19.48
CA PRO A 71 8.69 -10.17 -19.42
C PRO A 71 8.90 -10.85 -18.06
N GLU A 72 9.80 -11.82 -18.01
CA GLU A 72 10.17 -12.51 -16.76
C GLU A 72 10.65 -11.50 -15.69
N GLY A 73 10.19 -11.69 -14.45
CA GLY A 73 10.50 -10.82 -13.31
C GLY A 73 9.75 -9.48 -13.30
N LEU A 74 8.82 -9.24 -14.24
CA LEU A 74 7.99 -8.04 -14.28
C LEU A 74 6.50 -8.40 -14.28
N GLU A 75 5.69 -7.50 -13.71
CA GLU A 75 4.23 -7.59 -13.76
C GLU A 75 3.62 -6.27 -14.22
N TRP A 76 2.45 -6.36 -14.85
CA TRP A 76 1.68 -5.18 -15.22
C TRP A 76 0.98 -4.59 -13.98
N VAL A 77 1.08 -3.28 -13.82
CA VAL A 77 0.32 -2.49 -12.84
C VAL A 77 -0.41 -1.34 -13.53
N ILE A 78 -1.53 -0.89 -12.96
CA ILE A 78 -2.28 0.26 -13.48
C ILE A 78 -1.89 1.51 -12.68
N ARG A 79 -1.17 2.44 -13.30
CA ARG A 79 -0.80 3.74 -12.71
C ARG A 79 -1.74 4.85 -13.17
N PRO A 80 -2.09 5.81 -12.32
CA PRO A 80 -2.74 7.03 -12.77
C PRO A 80 -1.69 7.98 -13.36
N ILE A 81 -2.07 8.72 -14.40
CA ILE A 81 -1.21 9.72 -15.08
C ILE A 81 -1.97 11.04 -15.29
N GLY A 82 -2.78 11.40 -14.30
CA GLY A 82 -3.59 12.61 -14.29
C GLY A 82 -5.09 12.33 -14.21
N LYS A 83 -5.89 13.39 -14.37
CA LYS A 83 -7.34 13.32 -14.22
C LYS A 83 -7.94 12.42 -15.31
N ALA A 84 -8.56 11.32 -14.89
CA ALA A 84 -9.22 10.34 -15.77
C ALA A 84 -8.28 9.68 -16.81
N LYS A 85 -6.97 9.71 -16.58
CA LYS A 85 -5.96 9.11 -17.45
C LYS A 85 -5.13 8.09 -16.69
N TYR A 86 -4.85 6.97 -17.35
CA TYR A 86 -4.25 5.79 -16.75
C TYR A 86 -3.26 5.14 -17.71
N LYS A 87 -2.35 4.35 -17.15
CA LYS A 87 -1.48 3.48 -17.94
C LYS A 87 -1.35 2.12 -17.31
N PHE A 88 -1.35 1.09 -18.13
CA PHE A 88 -0.66 -0.15 -17.77
C PHE A 88 0.83 0.11 -17.88
N SER A 89 1.61 -0.35 -16.92
CA SER A 89 3.06 -0.19 -16.91
C SER A 89 3.69 -1.39 -16.21
N LEU A 90 4.85 -1.81 -16.68
CA LEU A 90 5.59 -2.89 -16.03
C LEU A 90 6.19 -2.43 -14.70
N SER A 91 6.22 -3.32 -13.71
CA SER A 91 6.86 -3.13 -12.41
C SER A 91 7.56 -4.41 -11.98
N SER A 92 8.75 -4.30 -11.41
CA SER A 92 9.49 -5.41 -10.79
C SER A 92 9.02 -5.73 -9.38
N MET A 93 8.28 -4.81 -8.75
CA MET A 93 7.72 -4.98 -7.40
C MET A 93 6.29 -4.43 -7.40
N PRO A 94 5.32 -5.15 -7.99
CA PRO A 94 3.93 -4.68 -8.09
C PRO A 94 3.22 -4.64 -6.72
N ARG A 95 3.65 -5.51 -5.80
CA ARG A 95 3.03 -5.79 -4.51
C ARG A 95 4.08 -5.82 -3.42
N ILE A 96 3.70 -5.33 -2.24
CA ILE A 96 4.50 -5.39 -1.02
C ILE A 96 4.03 -6.62 -0.26
N ILE A 97 4.93 -7.57 -0.03
CA ILE A 97 4.64 -8.86 0.60
C ILE A 97 5.57 -9.02 1.80
N PRO A 98 5.05 -9.30 3.01
CA PRO A 98 5.87 -9.56 4.18
C PRO A 98 6.79 -10.76 3.99
N ASN A 99 8.04 -10.61 4.42
CA ASN A 99 9.02 -11.68 4.42
C ASN A 99 8.83 -12.57 5.65
N GLU A 100 8.23 -13.74 5.46
CA GLU A 100 7.94 -14.72 6.52
C GLU A 100 9.19 -15.24 7.27
N LEU A 101 10.40 -14.98 6.77
CA LEU A 101 11.66 -15.37 7.40
C LEU A 101 12.18 -14.32 8.39
N LEU A 102 11.52 -13.17 8.52
CA LEU A 102 11.89 -12.17 9.52
C LEU A 102 11.43 -12.58 10.91
N ALA A 103 12.31 -12.39 11.88
CA ALA A 103 11.98 -12.67 13.27
C ALA A 103 11.06 -11.59 13.84
N GLU A 104 9.94 -12.02 14.41
CA GLU A 104 8.98 -11.16 15.08
C GLU A 104 9.56 -10.53 16.36
N THR A 105 9.04 -9.36 16.73
CA THR A 105 9.38 -8.68 17.99
C THR A 105 8.10 -8.49 18.79
N LYS A 106 8.02 -9.10 19.97
CA LYS A 106 6.87 -8.90 20.85
C LYS A 106 6.85 -7.48 21.37
N ILE A 107 5.66 -6.89 21.43
CA ILE A 107 5.42 -5.59 22.05
C ILE A 107 4.16 -5.75 22.90
N PRO A 108 4.17 -5.35 24.19
CA PRO A 108 2.96 -5.36 25.00
C PRO A 108 1.92 -4.41 24.37
N ASP A 109 0.70 -4.90 24.14
CA ASP A 109 -0.35 -4.13 23.47
C ASP A 109 -0.85 -2.99 24.38
N ALA A 110 -0.62 -1.76 23.93
CA ALA A 110 -1.06 -0.54 24.58
C ALA A 110 -2.43 -0.05 24.06
N THR A 111 -3.08 -0.78 23.16
CA THR A 111 -4.39 -0.40 22.61
C THR A 111 -5.43 -0.37 23.74
N PRO A 112 -6.11 0.76 23.99
CA PRO A 112 -7.12 0.82 25.04
C PRO A 112 -8.22 -0.24 24.81
N GLY A 113 -8.61 -0.95 25.86
CA GLY A 113 -9.63 -2.01 25.74
C GLY A 113 -10.97 -1.51 25.17
N ILE A 114 -11.30 -0.22 25.35
CA ILE A 114 -12.47 0.40 24.72
C ILE A 114 -12.34 0.45 23.19
N ILE A 115 -11.14 0.64 22.67
CA ILE A 115 -10.86 0.63 21.22
C ILE A 115 -10.96 -0.82 20.73
N LEU A 116 -10.30 -1.77 21.39
CA LEU A 116 -10.38 -3.19 21.02
C LEU A 116 -11.82 -3.71 21.03
N ARG A 117 -12.66 -3.25 21.98
CA ARG A 117 -14.07 -3.63 22.07
C ARG A 117 -14.91 -3.20 20.86
N TYR A 118 -14.57 -2.10 20.22
CA TYR A 118 -15.35 -1.51 19.12
C TYR A 118 -14.63 -1.52 17.77
N ALA A 119 -13.36 -1.93 17.74
CA ALA A 119 -12.59 -2.07 16.52
C ALA A 119 -13.23 -3.14 15.62
N LEU A 120 -13.50 -2.77 14.37
CA LEU A 120 -13.82 -3.72 13.31
C LEU A 120 -12.53 -4.34 12.77
N ASN A 121 -12.57 -5.52 12.16
CA ASN A 121 -11.37 -6.14 11.54
C ASN A 121 -10.98 -5.48 10.20
N ASP A 122 -10.95 -4.16 10.15
CA ASP A 122 -10.68 -3.36 8.95
C ASP A 122 -9.45 -2.47 9.09
N GLU A 123 -9.13 -1.73 8.02
CA GLU A 123 -7.97 -0.85 7.93
C GLU A 123 -7.95 0.23 9.04
N GLN A 124 -9.12 0.64 9.54
CA GLN A 124 -9.20 1.66 10.59
C GLN A 124 -8.76 1.15 11.95
N ALA A 125 -9.05 -0.11 12.26
CA ALA A 125 -8.52 -0.73 13.45
C ALA A 125 -7.00 -0.86 13.38
N LEU A 126 -6.43 -1.22 12.22
CA LEU A 126 -4.97 -1.31 12.06
C LEU A 126 -4.29 0.02 12.36
N LEU A 127 -4.78 1.13 11.78
CA LEU A 127 -4.22 2.46 12.02
C LEU A 127 -4.34 2.88 13.49
N ALA A 128 -5.48 2.59 14.14
CA ALA A 128 -5.65 2.86 15.57
C ALA A 128 -4.65 2.07 16.41
N ILE A 129 -4.48 0.77 16.13
CA ILE A 129 -3.53 -0.11 16.82
C ILE A 129 -2.09 0.38 16.65
N ILE A 130 -1.69 0.73 15.42
CA ILE A 130 -0.37 1.34 15.13
C ILE A 130 -0.15 2.59 15.96
N ARG A 131 -1.16 3.46 16.05
CA ARG A 131 -1.08 4.73 16.77
C ARG A 131 -0.95 4.54 18.28
N TYR A 132 -1.81 3.71 18.89
CA TYR A 132 -1.79 3.49 20.34
C TYR A 132 -0.54 2.75 20.80
N ASN A 133 0.01 1.85 19.97
CA ASN A 133 1.26 1.15 20.25
C ASN A 133 2.51 1.91 19.84
N ARG A 134 2.36 3.11 19.25
CA ARG A 134 3.49 3.93 18.74
C ARG A 134 4.42 3.15 17.83
N LEU A 135 3.87 2.26 16.99
CA LEU A 135 4.68 1.37 16.16
C LEU A 135 5.51 2.13 15.14
N VAL A 136 5.02 3.27 14.63
CA VAL A 136 5.81 4.15 13.76
C VAL A 136 7.04 4.67 14.50
N ASP A 137 6.89 5.12 15.76
CA ASP A 137 8.01 5.57 16.58
C ASP A 137 9.02 4.44 16.82
N ILE A 138 8.54 3.27 17.25
CA ILE A 138 9.39 2.10 17.53
C ILE A 138 10.13 1.62 16.28
N PHE A 139 9.46 1.62 15.14
CA PHE A 139 10.02 1.17 13.87
C PHE A 139 11.07 2.12 13.30
N THR A 140 10.84 3.42 13.41
CA THR A 140 11.68 4.44 12.79
C THR A 140 12.75 4.99 13.74
N GLY A 141 12.57 4.84 15.05
CA GLY A 141 13.38 5.53 16.06
C GLY A 141 13.12 7.05 16.11
N VAL A 142 12.02 7.52 15.53
CA VAL A 142 11.64 8.94 15.45
C VAL A 142 10.44 9.20 16.35
N THR A 143 10.45 10.30 17.09
CA THR A 143 9.25 10.68 17.87
C THR A 143 8.21 11.25 16.91
N CYS A 144 7.11 10.53 16.73
CA CYS A 144 6.11 10.78 15.69
C CYS A 144 4.75 11.22 16.24
N TYR A 145 4.09 12.09 15.48
CA TYR A 145 2.77 12.64 15.77
C TYR A 145 1.86 12.47 14.56
N SER A 146 0.69 11.88 14.77
CA SER A 146 -0.36 11.82 13.74
C SER A 146 -0.82 13.23 13.41
N LEU A 147 -0.71 13.61 12.14
CA LEU A 147 -1.08 14.92 11.62
C LEU A 147 -2.48 14.89 11.01
N GLN A 148 -2.76 13.90 10.16
CA GLN A 148 -4.02 13.82 9.42
C GLN A 148 -4.35 12.39 9.01
N ASN A 149 -5.62 12.00 9.15
CA ASN A 149 -6.17 10.71 8.69
C ASN A 149 -6.98 10.89 7.41
N HIS A 150 -7.06 9.86 6.57
CA HIS A 150 -7.85 9.77 5.33
C HIS A 150 -7.69 10.98 4.41
N LEU A 151 -6.45 11.36 4.15
CA LEU A 151 -6.18 12.50 3.29
C LEU A 151 -6.48 12.13 1.84
N ARG A 152 -7.60 12.64 1.33
CA ARG A 152 -7.89 12.68 -0.11
C ARG A 152 -7.47 14.02 -0.69
N THR A 153 -6.65 13.97 -1.72
CA THR A 153 -6.13 15.19 -2.37
C THR A 153 -5.85 14.93 -3.85
N THR A 154 -5.52 15.99 -4.59
CA THR A 154 -5.07 15.88 -5.98
C THR A 154 -3.60 16.23 -6.06
N VAL A 155 -2.82 15.39 -6.72
CA VAL A 155 -1.43 15.66 -7.07
C VAL A 155 -1.35 15.84 -8.60
N PRO A 156 -0.76 16.94 -9.10
CA PRO A 156 -0.56 17.12 -10.54
C PRO A 156 0.14 15.90 -11.15
N GLU A 157 -0.27 15.54 -12.38
CA GLU A 157 0.23 14.36 -13.11
C GLU A 157 -0.14 12.99 -12.52
N MET A 158 -0.64 12.91 -11.28
CA MET A 158 -1.20 11.68 -10.70
C MET A 158 -2.73 11.71 -10.54
N GLY A 159 -3.35 12.89 -10.51
CA GLY A 159 -4.78 13.04 -10.26
C GLY A 159 -5.13 12.87 -8.79
N GLN A 160 -6.32 12.35 -8.51
CA GLN A 160 -6.79 12.15 -7.13
C GLN A 160 -6.07 10.96 -6.50
N ILE A 161 -5.56 11.16 -5.29
CA ILE A 161 -4.86 10.18 -4.49
C ILE A 161 -5.46 10.14 -3.07
N GLU A 162 -5.13 9.09 -2.34
CA GLU A 162 -5.57 8.85 -0.97
C GLU A 162 -4.39 8.31 -0.16
N THR A 163 -4.19 8.89 1.02
CA THR A 163 -3.22 8.45 2.02
C THR A 163 -3.97 8.21 3.32
N ASP A 164 -3.80 7.02 3.89
CA ASP A 164 -4.60 6.57 5.03
C ASP A 164 -4.29 7.39 6.29
N GLU A 165 -3.00 7.66 6.56
CA GLU A 165 -2.58 8.54 7.65
C GLU A 165 -1.25 9.22 7.32
N ILE A 166 -1.04 10.44 7.84
CA ILE A 166 0.25 11.15 7.75
C ILE A 166 0.74 11.41 9.16
N TYR A 167 1.98 11.03 9.42
CA TYR A 167 2.72 11.41 10.61
C TYR A 167 3.79 12.45 10.28
N VAL A 168 4.08 13.31 11.24
CA VAL A 168 5.30 14.14 11.25
C VAL A 168 6.11 13.79 12.48
N GLY A 169 7.44 13.86 12.39
CA GLY A 169 8.30 13.47 13.50
C GLY A 169 9.62 14.20 13.55
N VAL A 170 10.28 14.10 14.70
CA VAL A 170 11.61 14.67 14.94
C VAL A 170 12.51 13.62 15.56
N ASP A 171 13.72 13.46 15.01
CA ASP A 171 14.73 12.56 15.55
C ASP A 171 15.62 13.26 16.60
N GLN A 172 16.53 12.51 17.23
CA GLN A 172 17.47 13.04 18.23
C GLN A 172 18.41 14.14 17.71
N ARG A 173 18.55 14.31 16.39
CA ARG A 173 19.38 15.35 15.77
C ARG A 173 18.58 16.60 15.43
N GLY A 174 17.27 16.60 15.67
CA GLY A 174 16.35 17.66 15.25
C GLY A 174 15.94 17.55 13.77
N ALA A 175 16.30 16.47 13.07
CA ALA A 175 15.86 16.27 11.69
C ALA A 175 14.36 15.96 11.67
N GLN A 176 13.64 16.63 10.77
CA GLN A 176 12.19 16.51 10.66
C GLN A 176 11.79 15.57 9.53
N TYR A 177 10.80 14.74 9.81
CA TYR A 177 10.33 13.69 8.93
C TYR A 177 8.85 13.84 8.66
N VAL A 178 8.44 13.37 7.48
CA VAL A 178 7.05 13.07 7.15
C VAL A 178 6.95 11.57 6.80
N PHE A 179 6.03 10.88 7.46
CA PHE A 179 5.73 9.47 7.23
C PHE A 179 4.28 9.33 6.77
N PRO A 180 4.03 9.35 5.45
CA PRO A 180 2.74 8.89 4.94
C PRO A 180 2.64 7.37 5.18
N VAL A 181 1.53 6.93 5.76
CA VAL A 181 1.26 5.55 6.15
C VAL A 181 0.11 5.02 5.30
N GLN A 182 0.31 3.84 4.73
CA GLN A 182 -0.71 3.05 4.03
C GLN A 182 -0.93 1.76 4.79
N ALA A 183 -2.17 1.44 5.15
CA ALA A 183 -2.51 0.29 5.97
C ALA A 183 -3.45 -0.65 5.21
N LYS A 184 -3.15 -1.95 5.21
CA LYS A 184 -4.06 -2.98 4.68
C LYS A 184 -4.29 -4.10 5.67
N GLY A 185 -5.56 -4.46 5.84
CA GLY A 185 -6.01 -5.60 6.63
C GLY A 185 -6.67 -6.67 5.75
N GLY A 186 -6.75 -7.89 6.27
CA GLY A 186 -7.45 -9.00 5.61
C GLY A 186 -6.74 -9.48 4.34
N SER A 187 -7.49 -9.65 3.24
CA SER A 187 -6.96 -10.17 1.97
C SER A 187 -6.43 -9.09 1.02
N ASP A 188 -6.60 -7.80 1.36
CA ASP A 188 -6.18 -6.70 0.50
C ASP A 188 -4.66 -6.53 0.58
N GLN A 189 -4.01 -6.22 -0.54
CA GLN A 189 -2.56 -6.13 -0.64
C GLN A 189 -2.11 -4.70 -0.97
N LEU A 190 -1.01 -4.28 -0.36
CA LEU A 190 -0.39 -2.99 -0.64
C LEU A 190 0.33 -3.02 -1.99
N GLY A 191 -0.01 -2.07 -2.85
CA GLY A 191 0.62 -1.91 -4.15
C GLY A 191 1.68 -0.81 -4.13
N ILE A 192 2.75 -0.99 -4.92
CA ILE A 192 3.83 0.03 -5.03
C ILE A 192 3.32 1.41 -5.47
N VAL A 193 2.21 1.43 -6.22
CA VAL A 193 1.58 2.67 -6.70
C VAL A 193 1.11 3.57 -5.56
N GLN A 194 0.72 3.02 -4.40
CA GLN A 194 0.36 3.86 -3.23
C GLN A 194 1.59 4.56 -2.67
N ILE A 195 2.72 3.87 -2.63
CA ILE A 195 4.00 4.44 -2.18
C ILE A 195 4.48 5.52 -3.15
N GLU A 196 4.33 5.30 -4.48
CA GLU A 196 4.60 6.32 -5.50
C GLU A 196 3.75 7.58 -5.27
N GLN A 197 2.46 7.41 -4.95
CA GLN A 197 1.54 8.51 -4.66
C GLN A 197 1.93 9.27 -3.40
N ASP A 198 2.35 8.57 -2.35
CA ASP A 198 2.78 9.15 -1.08
C ASP A 198 4.06 9.97 -1.22
N PHE A 199 5.05 9.49 -1.98
CA PHE A 199 6.24 10.27 -2.31
C PHE A 199 5.86 11.56 -3.05
N ALA A 200 5.01 11.45 -4.08
CA ALA A 200 4.60 12.61 -4.87
C ALA A 200 3.79 13.62 -4.04
N LEU A 201 2.94 13.16 -3.12
CA LEU A 201 2.23 14.00 -2.18
C LEU A 201 3.21 14.77 -1.27
N CYS A 202 4.13 14.04 -0.66
CA CYS A 202 5.04 14.60 0.33
C CYS A 202 6.07 15.54 -0.29
N GLY A 203 6.59 15.22 -1.47
CA GLY A 203 7.48 16.11 -2.22
C GLY A 203 6.86 17.47 -2.53
N ARG A 204 5.52 17.59 -2.53
CA ARG A 204 4.82 18.88 -2.73
C ARG A 204 4.44 19.56 -1.42
N LYS A 205 3.81 18.84 -0.49
CA LYS A 205 3.28 19.44 0.75
C LYS A 205 4.35 19.62 1.83
N PHE A 206 5.39 18.79 1.82
CA PHE A 206 6.39 18.68 2.87
C PHE A 206 7.81 18.66 2.28
N ALA A 207 8.05 19.48 1.26
CA ALA A 207 9.28 19.46 0.46
C ALA A 207 10.60 19.61 1.26
N SER A 208 10.54 20.23 2.44
CA SER A 208 11.70 20.44 3.32
C SER A 208 11.93 19.31 4.32
N LEU A 209 10.99 18.38 4.47
CA LEU A 209 11.05 17.27 5.43
C LEU A 209 11.61 16.03 4.75
N ILE A 210 12.23 15.16 5.55
CA ILE A 210 12.66 13.85 5.07
C ILE A 210 11.40 12.98 4.87
N CYS A 211 11.07 12.69 3.63
CA CYS A 211 9.95 11.80 3.30
C CYS A 211 10.38 10.33 3.45
N ARG A 212 9.66 9.58 4.27
CA ARG A 212 9.85 8.15 4.46
C ARG A 212 8.48 7.46 4.51
N PRO A 213 7.90 7.07 3.36
CA PRO A 213 6.64 6.37 3.34
C PRO A 213 6.72 5.05 4.10
N ILE A 214 5.62 4.69 4.76
CA ILE A 214 5.47 3.48 5.52
C ILE A 214 4.27 2.69 5.00
N ALA A 215 4.45 1.40 4.82
CA ALA A 215 3.34 0.48 4.59
C ALA A 215 3.17 -0.42 5.81
N ALA A 216 1.91 -0.68 6.19
CA ALA A 216 1.55 -1.52 7.31
C ALA A 216 0.59 -2.62 6.87
N GLN A 217 0.86 -3.86 7.27
CA GLN A 217 0.02 -4.99 6.94
C GLN A 217 -0.21 -5.90 8.14
N PHE A 218 -1.46 -6.25 8.40
CA PHE A 218 -1.78 -7.36 9.28
C PHE A 218 -1.39 -8.68 8.63
N ILE A 219 -0.61 -9.49 9.33
CA ILE A 219 -0.31 -10.87 8.91
C ILE A 219 -1.36 -11.80 9.52
N LYS A 220 -1.05 -12.41 10.67
CA LYS A 220 -1.92 -13.28 11.46
C LYS A 220 -1.64 -13.05 12.95
N ASP A 221 -2.51 -13.53 13.84
CA ASP A 221 -2.23 -13.63 15.28
C ASP A 221 -1.67 -12.31 15.88
N ASN A 222 -2.29 -11.16 15.59
CA ASN A 222 -1.83 -9.83 16.05
C ASN A 222 -0.42 -9.41 15.62
N CYS A 223 0.15 -10.06 14.60
CA CYS A 223 1.42 -9.68 13.99
C CYS A 223 1.21 -8.64 12.88
N ILE A 224 1.99 -7.55 12.95
CA ILE A 224 1.97 -6.41 12.03
C ILE A 224 3.33 -6.27 11.37
N ALA A 225 3.38 -6.35 10.04
CA ALA A 225 4.56 -5.99 9.27
C ALA A 225 4.55 -4.49 8.97
N LEU A 226 5.65 -3.81 9.26
CA LEU A 226 5.93 -2.45 8.83
C LEU A 226 7.09 -2.42 7.84
N PHE A 227 6.91 -1.65 6.77
CA PHE A 227 7.90 -1.42 5.73
C PHE A 227 8.20 0.08 5.64
N ALA A 228 9.47 0.45 5.47
CA ALA A 228 9.87 1.81 5.14
C ALA A 228 10.45 1.86 3.73
N PHE A 229 10.10 2.90 2.97
CA PHE A 229 10.53 3.03 1.58
C PHE A 229 11.46 4.20 1.35
N GLU A 230 12.36 4.05 0.39
CA GLU A 230 13.17 5.15 -0.14
C GLU A 230 13.13 5.18 -1.66
N GLU A 231 13.34 6.36 -2.21
CA GLU A 231 13.46 6.56 -3.65
C GLU A 231 14.94 6.76 -4.00
N ASN A 232 15.44 5.95 -4.93
CA ASN A 232 16.81 6.03 -5.45
C ASN A 232 16.80 6.06 -6.98
N GLU A 233 17.98 6.07 -7.61
CA GLU A 233 18.10 6.12 -9.09
C GLU A 233 17.40 4.96 -9.81
N LYS A 234 17.21 3.82 -9.13
CA LYS A 234 16.53 2.63 -9.67
C LYS A 234 15.02 2.62 -9.36
N GLY A 235 14.52 3.65 -8.67
CA GLY A 235 13.14 3.79 -8.25
C GLY A 235 12.93 3.55 -6.76
N ILE A 236 11.71 3.17 -6.40
CA ILE A 236 11.32 2.93 -5.01
C ILE A 236 11.82 1.56 -4.56
N ALA A 237 12.44 1.53 -3.37
CA ALA A 237 12.92 0.31 -2.73
C ALA A 237 12.48 0.23 -1.27
N VAL A 238 12.37 -0.99 -0.74
CA VAL A 238 12.20 -1.24 0.69
C VAL A 238 13.54 -0.99 1.38
N SER A 239 13.58 0.00 2.26
CA SER A 239 14.76 0.35 3.07
C SER A 239 14.81 -0.39 4.41
N ALA A 240 13.65 -0.75 4.95
CA ALA A 240 13.55 -1.54 6.18
C ALA A 240 12.22 -2.31 6.22
N GLU A 241 12.24 -3.47 6.85
CA GLU A 241 11.07 -4.27 7.19
C GLU A 241 11.24 -4.84 8.60
N LYS A 242 10.19 -4.72 9.43
CA LYS A 242 10.14 -5.30 10.78
C LYS A 242 8.74 -5.84 11.07
N HIS A 243 8.68 -6.94 11.81
CA HIS A 243 7.42 -7.58 12.21
C HIS A 243 7.25 -7.45 13.72
N TYR A 244 6.09 -6.94 14.14
CA TYR A 244 5.76 -6.69 15.53
C TYR A 244 4.55 -7.52 15.93
N HIS A 245 4.71 -8.32 16.97
CA HIS A 245 3.65 -9.16 17.52
C HIS A 245 3.11 -8.49 18.77
N LEU A 246 1.86 -8.03 18.72
CA LEU A 246 1.22 -7.42 19.89
C LEU A 246 0.71 -8.52 20.83
N VAL A 247 1.19 -8.47 22.06
CA VAL A 247 0.94 -9.50 23.08
C VAL A 247 0.37 -8.89 24.36
N ASP A 248 -0.34 -9.68 25.16
CA ASP A 248 -0.72 -9.25 26.49
C ASP A 248 0.54 -9.09 27.37
N SER A 249 0.48 -8.24 28.39
CA SER A 249 1.64 -7.98 29.25
C SER A 249 2.21 -9.24 29.92
N GLU A 250 1.36 -10.23 30.17
CA GLU A 250 1.72 -11.51 30.79
C GLU A 250 2.46 -12.46 29.82
N GLU A 251 2.34 -12.24 28.52
CA GLU A 251 2.96 -13.07 27.46
C GLU A 251 4.37 -12.57 27.06
N MET A 252 4.78 -11.42 27.59
CA MET A 252 6.15 -10.91 27.52
C MET A 252 6.99 -11.57 28.62
N THR A 253 7.96 -12.40 28.22
CA THR A 253 8.78 -13.17 29.16
C THR A 253 10.16 -12.56 29.38
N ASP A 254 10.83 -12.92 30.48
CA ASP A 254 12.22 -12.53 30.72
C ASP A 254 13.18 -13.06 29.64
N ASP A 255 12.86 -14.20 29.01
CA ASP A 255 13.62 -14.77 27.89
C ASP A 255 13.49 -13.93 26.61
N ASP A 256 12.29 -13.38 26.35
CA ASP A 256 12.10 -12.40 25.28
C ASP A 256 13.00 -11.18 25.51
N LEU A 257 12.97 -10.61 26.73
CA LEU A 257 13.78 -9.44 27.09
C LEU A 257 15.29 -9.72 27.01
N LYS A 258 15.73 -10.91 27.42
CA LYS A 258 17.12 -11.34 27.29
C LYS A 258 17.53 -11.43 25.83
N THR A 259 16.70 -12.03 24.99
CA THR A 259 16.92 -12.13 23.55
C THR A 259 17.06 -10.73 22.92
N TYR A 260 16.18 -9.79 23.30
CA TYR A 260 16.22 -8.43 22.75
C TYR A 260 17.45 -7.62 23.19
N ARG A 261 17.98 -7.87 24.39
CA ARG A 261 19.24 -7.26 24.86
C ARG A 261 20.45 -7.72 24.06
N GLU A 262 20.47 -8.98 23.64
CA GLU A 262 21.57 -9.58 22.89
C GLU A 262 21.45 -9.33 21.38
N ARG A 263 20.27 -8.92 20.91
CA ARG A 263 19.98 -8.63 19.50
C ARG A 263 20.79 -7.44 19.02
N SER A 264 21.75 -7.70 18.14
CA SER A 264 22.48 -6.65 17.42
C SER A 264 21.63 -6.23 16.21
N PHE A 265 21.33 -4.92 16.11
CA PHE A 265 20.62 -4.31 14.97
C PHE A 265 21.61 -3.76 13.95
#